data_AF-A0A9D3QL61-F1
#
_entry.id   AF-A0A9D3QL61-F1
#
_cell.length_a   1.000
_cell.length_b   1.000
_cell.length_c   1.000
_cell.angle_alpha   90.00
_cell.angle_beta   90.00
_cell.angle_gamma   90.00
#
_symmetry.space_group_name_H-M   'P 1'
#
loop_
_entity.id
_entity.type
_entity.pdbx_description
1 polymer ?
#
loop_
_entity_poly.entity_id
_entity_poly.type
_entity_poly.pdbx_seq_one_letter_code
_entity_poly.pdbx_strand_id
1 'polypeptide(L)'
;MGGISVHVFTLTAVVIGFAASLASAQCNTTSVSESQQCSFEDGFFHSNLTFGNTSVETCNTRILKYASSWISTALDNLTIHLVCQALNNEIFTEEKLQMLLSDLRQIMESTLNLYYILSNNQSQSDVIDVLGVLNTLTADNLHNVDFIKLWFYIKIKPLLAFVSKEFMLNLSGKNWSCATYQTIVKGFSDEFPNMEKMKQKMVYDHFISVFLTRNDTSDPGCVSDTKGTVDWLKLNYGEYSAYAALEDFLKINRNFSALDVLDSLSPDQKAQLILDPSTGTLENETIVKLVFSSLLESPEEGQLDAFFVAFVHATTEKNVTIIRNQAVRDIMLNLTLTALAPRFPIFEPDDFALWFQTNLVVLLASFTPDSLVVIPRNISCDSYRAILKGLEESLASLQPAETQGIESSKEVLMEGAPKSCKLDSNQDGNHQKLQL
;
A
#
# COMPACT_ATOMS: atom_id res chain seq x y z
N MET A 1 -27.89 45.58 -4.50
CA MET A 1 -28.15 45.58 -3.05
C MET A 1 -28.33 44.12 -2.68
N GLY A 2 -27.41 43.38 -2.10
CA GLY A 2 -26.42 43.64 -1.05
C GLY A 2 -26.59 42.44 -0.08
N GLY A 3 -25.59 41.68 0.34
CA GLY A 3 -24.16 41.89 0.30
C GLY A 3 -23.36 40.60 0.16
N ILE A 4 -22.17 40.78 -0.40
CA ILE A 4 -21.01 39.91 -0.38
C ILE A 4 -20.04 40.62 0.57
N SER A 5 -19.67 40.00 1.70
CA SER A 5 -18.50 40.32 2.57
C SER A 5 -18.69 39.54 3.88
N VAL A 6 -17.73 38.89 4.53
CA VAL A 6 -16.31 39.18 4.75
C VAL A 6 -15.62 37.84 5.06
N HIS A 7 -14.95 37.17 4.11
CA HIS A 7 -13.99 36.07 4.45
C HIS A 7 -13.01 35.71 3.31
N VAL A 8 -13.10 36.37 2.14
CA VAL A 8 -12.26 36.04 0.97
C VAL A 8 -11.14 37.08 0.70
N PHE A 9 -11.09 38.18 1.46
CA PHE A 9 -10.12 39.25 1.25
C PHE A 9 -8.85 39.18 2.11
N THR A 10 -8.77 38.26 3.08
CA THR A 10 -7.59 38.16 3.96
C THR A 10 -6.52 37.19 3.42
N LEU A 11 -6.85 36.26 2.51
CA LEU A 11 -5.87 35.28 2.00
C LEU A 11 -5.16 35.72 0.70
N THR A 12 -5.80 36.53 -0.14
CA THR A 12 -5.19 37.01 -1.39
C THR A 12 -4.12 38.08 -1.16
N ALA A 13 -4.23 38.86 -0.08
CA ALA A 13 -3.20 39.83 0.32
C ALA A 13 -1.91 39.16 0.83
N VAL A 14 -2.02 37.97 1.44
CA VAL A 14 -0.87 37.18 1.89
C VAL A 14 -0.11 36.62 0.69
N VAL A 15 -0.81 36.09 -0.31
CA VAL A 15 -0.17 35.54 -1.52
C VAL A 15 0.48 36.63 -2.40
N ILE A 16 -0.12 37.82 -2.50
CA ILE A 16 0.41 38.92 -3.34
C ILE A 16 1.55 39.69 -2.65
N GLY A 17 1.54 39.79 -1.31
CA GLY A 17 2.67 40.33 -0.54
C GLY A 17 3.94 39.46 -0.59
N PHE A 18 3.78 38.15 -0.82
CA PHE A 18 4.86 37.17 -0.87
C PHE A 18 5.70 37.21 -2.16
N ALA A 19 5.14 37.61 -3.29
CA ALA A 19 5.89 37.68 -4.55
C ALA A 19 6.75 38.96 -4.68
N ALA A 20 6.34 40.06 -4.02
CA ALA A 20 7.00 41.36 -4.15
C ALA A 20 8.20 41.54 -3.20
N SER A 21 8.28 40.79 -2.09
CA SER A 21 9.34 40.90 -1.09
C SER A 21 10.55 39.99 -1.34
N LEU A 22 10.48 39.08 -2.31
CA LEU A 22 11.56 38.18 -2.70
C LEU A 22 12.60 38.80 -3.65
N ALA A 23 12.39 40.05 -4.10
CA ALA A 23 13.33 40.73 -4.98
C ALA A 23 14.51 41.41 -4.26
N SER A 24 14.61 41.37 -2.91
CA SER A 24 15.59 42.23 -2.21
C SER A 24 16.09 41.81 -0.80
N ALA A 25 16.43 40.53 -0.52
CA ALA A 25 16.75 40.07 0.85
C ALA A 25 18.20 39.58 1.13
N GLN A 26 18.73 39.89 2.34
CA GLN A 26 19.98 39.38 2.99
C GLN A 26 20.22 39.84 4.47
N CYS A 27 20.78 39.06 5.40
CA CYS A 27 20.11 38.55 6.62
C CYS A 27 20.67 39.01 8.02
N ASN A 28 19.85 39.34 9.05
CA ASN A 28 19.98 39.12 10.56
C ASN A 28 19.16 40.14 11.42
N THR A 29 18.78 40.01 12.72
CA THR A 29 18.29 39.01 13.71
C THR A 29 17.76 39.83 14.90
N THR A 30 16.63 39.47 15.54
CA THR A 30 16.18 40.10 16.81
C THR A 30 15.45 39.11 17.74
N SER A 31 15.71 39.25 19.04
CA SER A 31 15.19 38.45 20.17
C SER A 31 13.78 38.89 20.61
N VAL A 32 12.94 37.95 21.04
CA VAL A 32 11.60 38.23 21.60
C VAL A 32 11.53 37.74 23.05
N SER A 33 10.91 38.54 23.91
CA SER A 33 10.73 38.33 25.36
C SER A 33 9.28 37.96 25.70
N GLU A 34 9.11 37.16 26.77
CA GLU A 34 7.88 36.50 27.22
C GLU A 34 6.88 37.43 27.96
N SER A 35 5.61 37.41 27.53
CA SER A 35 4.42 37.41 28.40
C SER A 35 3.17 37.06 27.57
N GLN A 36 2.50 35.95 27.89
CA GLN A 36 1.33 35.42 27.14
C GLN A 36 0.02 35.79 27.86
N GLN A 37 -0.84 36.52 27.17
CA GLN A 37 -2.26 36.71 27.50
C GLN A 37 -3.07 36.36 26.24
N CYS A 38 -4.21 35.68 26.41
CA CYS A 38 -5.05 35.20 25.30
C CYS A 38 -5.76 36.39 24.62
N SER A 39 -5.07 37.06 23.72
CA SER A 39 -5.63 38.07 22.82
C SER A 39 -5.02 37.88 21.43
N PHE A 40 -5.86 37.49 20.48
CA PHE A 40 -5.48 37.39 19.07
C PHE A 40 -5.66 38.79 18.46
N GLU A 41 -4.56 39.51 18.24
CA GLU A 41 -4.56 40.75 17.45
C GLU A 41 -4.15 40.44 16.01
N ASP A 42 -4.98 40.87 15.05
CA ASP A 42 -4.83 40.72 13.59
C ASP A 42 -3.52 41.30 12.99
N GLY A 43 -2.61 41.84 13.81
CA GLY A 43 -1.41 42.57 13.38
C GLY A 43 -0.10 41.79 13.37
N PHE A 44 -0.06 40.54 13.84
CA PHE A 44 1.23 39.86 14.10
C PHE A 44 2.01 39.38 12.85
N PHE A 45 1.46 39.56 11.64
CA PHE A 45 2.10 39.14 10.38
C PHE A 45 2.96 40.22 9.69
N HIS A 46 3.13 41.41 10.28
CA HIS A 46 3.92 42.50 9.71
C HIS A 46 5.30 42.67 10.39
N SER A 47 6.18 41.67 10.28
CA SER A 47 7.61 41.92 10.50
C SER A 47 8.23 42.45 9.21
N ASN A 48 8.39 43.77 9.10
CA ASN A 48 9.17 44.39 8.01
C ASN A 48 10.64 43.97 8.12
N LEU A 49 11.14 43.26 7.12
CA LEU A 49 12.52 42.77 7.08
C LEU A 49 13.38 43.68 6.20
N THR A 50 14.37 44.34 6.81
CA THR A 50 15.43 45.11 6.13
C THR A 50 16.78 44.40 6.26
N PHE A 51 17.63 44.50 5.24
CA PHE A 51 18.63 43.47 5.01
C PHE A 51 19.95 43.98 4.35
N GLY A 52 21.12 43.49 4.82
CA GLY A 52 22.49 43.79 4.36
C GLY A 52 23.39 42.54 4.13
N ASN A 53 24.38 42.71 3.24
CA ASN A 53 25.22 41.69 2.56
C ASN A 53 25.84 40.57 3.43
N THR A 54 25.43 39.30 3.20
CA THR A 54 26.13 38.07 3.63
C THR A 54 26.03 36.96 2.58
N SER A 55 27.02 36.06 2.50
CA SER A 55 27.17 35.06 1.43
C SER A 55 25.98 34.07 1.29
N VAL A 56 25.83 33.51 0.08
CA VAL A 56 24.66 32.73 -0.37
C VAL A 56 24.38 31.48 0.50
N GLU A 57 25.42 30.79 0.97
CA GLU A 57 25.30 29.60 1.85
C GLU A 57 24.72 29.93 3.25
N THR A 58 25.09 31.08 3.82
CA THR A 58 24.54 31.55 5.11
C THR A 58 23.14 32.12 4.97
N CYS A 59 22.78 32.60 3.77
CA CYS A 59 21.43 33.03 3.46
C CYS A 59 20.48 31.82 3.43
N ASN A 60 20.86 30.75 2.74
CA ASN A 60 20.06 29.53 2.66
C ASN A 60 19.81 28.95 4.06
N THR A 61 20.85 28.69 4.86
CA THR A 61 20.69 28.15 6.23
C THR A 61 19.88 29.03 7.18
N ARG A 62 19.89 30.36 7.03
CA ARG A 62 19.03 31.25 7.83
C ARG A 62 17.58 31.22 7.37
N ILE A 63 17.33 31.26 6.06
CA ILE A 63 15.97 31.16 5.50
C ILE A 63 15.34 29.82 5.92
N LEU A 64 16.11 28.74 5.95
CA LEU A 64 15.66 27.43 6.43
C LEU A 64 15.24 27.46 7.91
N LYS A 65 16.01 28.13 8.79
CA LYS A 65 15.63 28.33 10.19
C LYS A 65 14.40 29.23 10.35
N TYR A 66 14.22 30.20 9.47
CA TYR A 66 13.01 31.04 9.49
C TYR A 66 11.79 30.24 9.02
N ALA A 67 11.88 29.53 7.91
CA ALA A 67 10.80 28.66 7.42
C ALA A 67 10.34 27.63 8.48
N SER A 68 11.29 27.01 9.18
CA SER A 68 10.97 26.04 10.24
C SER A 68 10.35 26.70 11.47
N SER A 69 10.89 27.85 11.90
CA SER A 69 10.32 28.65 12.97
C SER A 69 8.89 29.10 12.66
N TRP A 70 8.62 29.47 11.40
CA TRP A 70 7.29 29.91 10.96
C TRP A 70 6.27 28.77 10.97
N ILE A 71 6.64 27.58 10.47
CA ILE A 71 5.77 26.41 10.54
C ILE A 71 5.53 26.03 12.00
N SER A 72 6.58 25.98 12.83
CA SER A 72 6.41 25.69 14.27
C SER A 72 5.47 26.69 14.91
N THR A 73 5.64 27.99 14.64
CA THR A 73 4.80 29.06 15.18
C THR A 73 3.34 28.93 14.71
N ALA A 74 3.10 28.63 13.43
CA ALA A 74 1.74 28.41 12.91
C ALA A 74 1.06 27.22 13.61
N LEU A 75 1.83 26.15 13.85
CA LEU A 75 1.39 24.92 14.48
C LEU A 75 1.17 25.08 16.00
N ASP A 76 1.97 25.93 16.65
CA ASP A 76 1.81 26.29 18.05
C ASP A 76 0.62 27.24 18.24
N ASN A 77 0.44 28.21 17.35
CA ASN A 77 -0.75 29.07 17.31
C ASN A 77 -2.03 28.26 17.07
N LEU A 78 -1.98 27.23 16.23
CA LEU A 78 -3.06 26.28 16.04
C LEU A 78 -3.45 25.59 17.34
N THR A 79 -2.43 25.08 18.03
CA THR A 79 -2.58 24.37 19.30
C THR A 79 -3.20 25.29 20.33
N ILE A 80 -2.72 26.54 20.42
CA ILE A 80 -3.29 27.58 21.29
C ILE A 80 -4.75 27.87 20.91
N HIS A 81 -5.08 28.00 19.62
CA HIS A 81 -6.44 28.28 19.16
C HIS A 81 -7.42 27.15 19.54
N LEU A 82 -7.03 25.90 19.30
CA LEU A 82 -7.83 24.72 19.66
C LEU A 82 -8.02 24.61 21.17
N VAL A 83 -6.98 24.87 21.96
CA VAL A 83 -7.05 24.90 23.43
C VAL A 83 -7.97 26.02 23.92
N CYS A 84 -7.85 27.22 23.35
CA CYS A 84 -8.71 28.37 23.69
C CYS A 84 -10.19 28.11 23.39
N GLN A 85 -10.51 27.47 22.26
CA GLN A 85 -11.88 27.11 21.92
C GLN A 85 -12.44 26.02 22.83
N ALA A 86 -11.63 25.00 23.16
CA ALA A 86 -12.01 23.96 24.11
C ALA A 86 -12.30 24.52 25.51
N LEU A 87 -11.52 25.51 25.97
CA LEU A 87 -11.74 26.19 27.26
C LEU A 87 -12.99 27.08 27.28
N ASN A 88 -13.42 27.58 26.12
CA ASN A 88 -14.58 28.48 26.00
C ASN A 88 -15.92 27.75 25.73
N ASN A 89 -15.97 26.41 25.79
CA ASN A 89 -17.15 25.59 25.50
C ASN A 89 -17.78 25.84 24.11
N GLU A 90 -17.02 26.38 23.15
CA GLU A 90 -17.50 26.48 21.77
C GLU A 90 -17.41 25.11 21.09
N ILE A 91 -18.50 24.68 20.43
CA ILE A 91 -18.52 23.43 19.67
C ILE A 91 -17.65 23.61 18.43
N PHE A 92 -16.47 23.01 18.45
CA PHE A 92 -15.61 22.91 17.28
C PHE A 92 -16.15 21.83 16.35
N THR A 93 -16.78 22.22 15.24
CA THR A 93 -17.36 21.27 14.29
C THR A 93 -16.27 20.57 13.48
N GLU A 94 -16.53 19.33 13.08
CA GLU A 94 -15.61 18.53 12.26
C GLU A 94 -15.22 19.24 10.96
N GLU A 95 -16.16 19.98 10.35
CA GLU A 95 -15.91 20.82 9.17
C GLU A 95 -14.89 21.93 9.44
N LYS A 96 -14.97 22.63 10.58
CA LYS A 96 -14.01 23.68 10.95
C LYS A 96 -12.62 23.10 11.20
N LEU A 97 -12.54 21.92 11.80
CA LEU A 97 -11.27 21.19 11.97
C LEU A 97 -10.66 20.83 10.62
N GLN A 98 -11.46 20.31 9.69
CA GLN A 98 -10.98 19.93 8.37
C GLN A 98 -10.51 21.14 7.54
N MET A 99 -11.23 22.27 7.57
CA MET A 99 -10.79 23.50 6.92
C MET A 99 -9.45 23.98 7.47
N LEU A 100 -9.33 24.04 8.80
CA LEU A 100 -8.13 24.47 9.49
C LEU A 100 -6.91 23.56 9.20
N LEU A 101 -7.12 22.24 9.18
CA LEU A 101 -6.11 21.25 8.80
C LEU A 101 -5.71 21.39 7.32
N SER A 102 -6.66 21.73 6.44
CA SER A 102 -6.40 22.00 5.02
C SER A 102 -5.55 23.25 4.82
N ASP A 103 -5.87 24.34 5.52
CA ASP A 103 -5.09 25.58 5.47
C ASP A 103 -3.65 25.36 5.96
N LEU A 104 -3.49 24.57 7.03
CA LEU A 104 -2.17 24.20 7.54
C LEU A 104 -1.38 23.38 6.53
N ARG A 105 -2.02 22.38 5.91
CA ARG A 105 -1.40 21.59 4.84
C ARG A 105 -0.90 22.50 3.72
N GLN A 106 -1.69 23.47 3.28
CA GLN A 106 -1.31 24.38 2.20
C GLN A 106 -0.14 25.30 2.58
N ILE A 107 -0.12 25.81 3.81
CA ILE A 107 1.01 26.60 4.35
C ILE A 107 2.28 25.75 4.37
N MET A 108 2.16 24.50 4.81
CA MET A 108 3.29 23.58 4.93
C MET A 108 3.82 23.18 3.54
N GLU A 109 2.95 22.79 2.61
CA GLU A 109 3.31 22.51 1.21
C GLU A 109 4.02 23.70 0.56
N SER A 110 3.50 24.92 0.77
CA SER A 110 4.11 26.14 0.22
C SER A 110 5.51 26.38 0.79
N THR A 111 5.68 26.19 2.11
CA THR A 111 6.95 26.39 2.80
C THR A 111 7.98 25.29 2.45
N LEU A 112 7.52 24.05 2.28
CA LEU A 112 8.33 22.90 1.87
C LEU A 112 8.76 23.00 0.40
N ASN A 113 7.89 23.48 -0.48
CA ASN A 113 8.27 23.79 -1.87
C ASN A 113 9.34 24.89 -1.91
N LEU A 114 9.21 25.90 -1.06
CA LEU A 114 10.22 26.96 -0.90
C LEU A 114 11.55 26.38 -0.38
N TYR A 115 11.51 25.47 0.59
CA TYR A 115 12.69 24.73 1.07
C TYR A 115 13.38 23.99 -0.07
N TYR A 116 12.62 23.21 -0.85
CA TYR A 116 13.14 22.38 -1.93
C TYR A 116 13.85 23.20 -3.01
N ILE A 117 13.28 24.35 -3.36
CA ILE A 117 13.88 25.30 -4.32
C ILE A 117 15.18 25.89 -3.77
N LEU A 118 15.20 26.27 -2.48
CA LEU A 118 16.34 26.92 -1.84
C LEU A 118 17.47 25.95 -1.46
N SER A 119 17.16 24.66 -1.26
CA SER A 119 18.14 23.62 -0.95
C SER A 119 18.89 23.11 -2.18
N ASN A 120 18.71 23.73 -3.35
CA ASN A 120 19.38 23.35 -4.59
C ASN A 120 19.10 21.89 -5.00
N ASN A 121 17.85 21.43 -4.82
CA ASN A 121 17.40 20.04 -5.01
C ASN A 121 18.05 19.01 -4.06
N GLN A 122 18.58 19.41 -2.89
CA GLN A 122 18.93 18.46 -1.83
C GLN A 122 17.68 17.89 -1.14
N SER A 123 17.83 16.68 -0.57
CA SER A 123 16.78 15.81 -0.05
C SER A 123 15.72 16.52 0.81
N GLN A 124 14.43 16.30 0.50
CA GLN A 124 13.29 16.73 1.32
C GLN A 124 13.28 16.09 2.73
N SER A 125 14.10 15.06 2.98
CA SER A 125 14.17 14.37 4.28
C SER A 125 14.55 15.28 5.44
N ASP A 126 15.32 16.33 5.15
CA ASP A 126 15.88 17.21 6.19
C ASP A 126 14.81 18.14 6.77
N VAL A 127 13.67 18.33 6.10
CA VAL A 127 12.67 19.32 6.50
C VAL A 127 11.91 18.91 7.75
N ILE A 128 11.54 17.63 7.90
CA ILE A 128 10.80 17.19 9.09
C ILE A 128 11.69 17.19 10.33
N ASP A 129 12.96 16.83 10.17
CA ASP A 129 13.95 16.94 11.25
C ASP A 129 14.18 18.40 11.64
N VAL A 130 14.20 19.31 10.66
CA VAL A 130 14.27 20.77 10.85
C VAL A 130 13.02 21.34 11.54
N LEU A 131 11.85 20.74 11.35
CA LEU A 131 10.62 21.10 12.07
C LEU A 131 10.55 20.58 13.50
N GLY A 132 11.49 19.70 13.90
CA GLY A 132 11.56 19.19 15.26
C GLY A 132 10.29 18.48 15.72
N VAL A 133 9.52 17.90 14.79
CA VAL A 133 8.21 17.28 15.12
C VAL A 133 8.36 16.22 16.20
N LEU A 134 9.39 15.38 16.10
CA LEU A 134 9.68 14.36 17.11
C LEU A 134 10.17 14.94 18.46
N ASN A 135 10.65 16.19 18.49
CA ASN A 135 11.10 16.85 19.73
C ASN A 135 9.93 17.29 20.61
N THR A 136 8.72 17.34 20.05
CA THR A 136 7.48 17.62 20.81
C THR A 136 7.00 16.42 21.62
N LEU A 137 7.55 15.23 21.37
CA LEU A 137 7.25 14.01 22.11
C LEU A 137 8.10 13.94 23.38
N THR A 138 7.46 13.78 24.53
CA THR A 138 8.07 13.62 25.84
C THR A 138 7.74 12.24 26.40
N ALA A 139 8.52 11.76 27.37
CA ALA A 139 8.25 10.46 28.01
C ALA A 139 6.81 10.37 28.56
N ASP A 140 6.27 11.47 29.06
CA ASP A 140 4.91 11.53 29.63
C ASP A 140 3.81 11.45 28.56
N ASN A 141 4.03 12.02 27.38
CA ASN A 141 3.01 12.11 26.35
C ASN A 141 2.98 10.91 25.38
N LEU A 142 4.09 10.16 25.29
CA LEU A 142 4.21 8.95 24.45
C LEU A 142 3.23 7.83 24.81
N HIS A 143 2.63 7.88 26.01
CA HIS A 143 1.66 6.89 26.49
C HIS A 143 0.22 7.43 26.57
N ASN A 144 -0.01 8.69 26.19
CA ASN A 144 -1.33 9.31 26.21
C ASN A 144 -2.00 9.20 24.83
N VAL A 145 -3.01 8.32 24.72
CA VAL A 145 -3.72 8.04 23.47
C VAL A 145 -4.37 9.29 22.86
N ASP A 146 -5.06 10.10 23.66
CA ASP A 146 -5.75 11.30 23.16
C ASP A 146 -4.77 12.34 22.65
N PHE A 147 -3.66 12.54 23.37
CA PHE A 147 -2.58 13.41 22.92
C PHE A 147 -1.97 12.91 21.61
N ILE A 148 -1.64 11.61 21.51
CA ILE A 148 -0.99 11.06 20.31
C ILE A 148 -1.91 11.07 19.11
N LYS A 149 -3.21 10.84 19.30
CA LYS A 149 -4.20 11.02 18.25
C LYS A 149 -4.16 12.45 17.71
N LEU A 150 -4.27 13.45 18.58
CA LEU A 150 -4.25 14.86 18.17
C LEU A 150 -2.90 15.25 17.54
N TRP A 151 -1.81 14.80 18.14
CA TRP A 151 -0.45 15.03 17.66
C TRP A 151 -0.25 14.47 16.25
N PHE A 152 -0.74 13.26 15.95
CA PHE A 152 -0.65 12.70 14.61
C PHE A 152 -1.40 13.58 13.60
N TYR A 153 -2.66 13.94 13.88
CA TYR A 153 -3.46 14.74 12.94
C TYR A 153 -2.92 16.16 12.73
N ILE A 154 -2.34 16.78 13.76
CA ILE A 154 -1.82 18.14 13.69
C ILE A 154 -0.40 18.16 13.13
N LYS A 155 0.49 17.28 13.62
CA LYS A 155 1.93 17.35 13.35
C LYS A 155 2.38 16.40 12.23
N ILE A 156 1.75 15.24 12.03
CA ILE A 156 2.21 14.21 11.08
C ILE A 156 1.40 14.20 9.80
N LYS A 157 0.07 14.16 9.87
CA LYS A 157 -0.82 14.08 8.70
C LYS A 157 -0.50 15.15 7.64
N PRO A 158 -0.31 16.45 7.99
CA PRO A 158 0.03 17.47 7.00
C PRO A 158 1.41 17.29 6.34
N LEU A 159 2.29 16.49 6.95
CA LEU A 159 3.66 16.22 6.49
C LEU A 159 3.83 14.90 5.75
N LEU A 160 2.79 14.08 5.62
CA LEU A 160 2.92 12.72 5.07
C LEU A 160 3.57 12.67 3.68
N ALA A 161 3.33 13.67 2.83
CA ALA A 161 3.98 13.74 1.52
C ALA A 161 5.53 13.83 1.65
N PHE A 162 6.02 14.43 2.71
CA PHE A 162 7.43 14.80 2.90
C PHE A 162 8.20 13.86 3.83
N VAL A 163 7.54 12.85 4.42
CA VAL A 163 8.21 11.90 5.32
C VAL A 163 9.30 11.10 4.63
N SER A 164 10.44 10.97 5.30
CA SER A 164 11.58 10.18 4.85
C SER A 164 11.64 8.82 5.53
N LYS A 165 12.50 7.96 5.00
CA LYS A 165 12.85 6.69 5.62
C LYS A 165 13.44 6.89 7.03
N GLU A 166 14.38 7.82 7.16
CA GLU A 166 15.07 8.15 8.41
C GLU A 166 14.07 8.63 9.46
N PHE A 167 13.12 9.47 9.05
CA PHE A 167 12.04 9.92 9.92
C PHE A 167 11.19 8.75 10.43
N MET A 168 10.79 7.82 9.55
CA MET A 168 9.99 6.65 9.93
C MET A 168 10.73 5.72 10.90
N LEU A 169 12.04 5.51 10.68
CA LEU A 169 12.90 4.74 11.58
C LEU A 169 13.03 5.41 12.95
N ASN A 170 13.21 6.73 12.99
CA ASN A 170 13.27 7.49 14.25
C ASN A 170 11.93 7.47 14.99
N LEU A 171 10.82 7.49 14.25
CA LEU A 171 9.48 7.39 14.80
C LEU A 171 9.22 5.99 15.39
N SER A 172 9.57 4.91 14.69
CA SER A 172 9.43 3.54 15.22
C SER A 172 10.34 3.25 16.40
N GLY A 173 11.47 3.96 16.50
CA GLY A 173 12.40 3.89 17.62
C GLY A 173 11.87 4.45 18.95
N LYS A 174 10.79 5.25 18.95
CA LYS A 174 10.24 5.82 20.19
C LYS A 174 9.61 4.75 21.09
N ASN A 175 9.51 5.05 22.38
CA ASN A 175 8.96 4.16 23.41
C ASN A 175 7.42 4.24 23.45
N TRP A 176 6.77 3.82 22.37
CA TRP A 176 5.31 3.78 22.30
C TRP A 176 4.75 2.67 23.20
N SER A 177 3.63 2.94 23.88
CA SER A 177 2.75 1.83 24.30
C SER A 177 2.05 1.22 23.09
N CYS A 178 1.55 -0.02 23.21
CA CYS A 178 0.76 -0.64 22.15
C CYS A 178 -0.46 0.20 21.76
N ALA A 179 -1.21 0.72 22.73
CA ALA A 179 -2.35 1.60 22.45
C ALA A 179 -1.97 2.86 21.65
N THR A 180 -0.86 3.52 21.98
CA THR A 180 -0.39 4.71 21.25
C THR A 180 0.22 4.38 19.88
N TYR A 181 0.91 3.25 19.76
CA TYR A 181 1.37 2.75 18.47
C TYR A 181 0.20 2.46 17.53
N GLN A 182 -0.80 1.71 18.00
CA GLN A 182 -2.02 1.38 17.25
C GLN A 182 -2.79 2.65 16.86
N THR A 183 -2.76 3.69 17.70
CA THR A 183 -3.32 5.01 17.38
C THR A 183 -2.62 5.65 16.18
N ILE A 184 -1.29 5.54 16.09
CA ILE A 184 -0.50 6.03 14.96
C ILE A 184 -0.77 5.18 13.70
N VAL A 185 -0.78 3.85 13.81
CA VAL A 185 -1.12 2.94 12.69
C VAL A 185 -2.51 3.24 12.13
N LYS A 186 -3.49 3.50 13.00
CA LYS A 186 -4.82 3.95 12.60
C LYS A 186 -4.74 5.28 11.83
N GLY A 187 -3.99 6.26 12.34
CA GLY A 187 -3.79 7.53 11.65
C GLY A 187 -3.19 7.37 10.25
N PHE A 188 -2.20 6.50 10.09
CA PHE A 188 -1.64 6.17 8.78
C PHE A 188 -2.65 5.43 7.88
N SER A 189 -3.42 4.51 8.44
CA SER A 189 -4.46 3.75 7.74
C SER A 189 -5.58 4.66 7.20
N ASP A 190 -6.00 5.66 7.99
CA ASP A 190 -6.99 6.66 7.57
C ASP A 190 -6.50 7.47 6.34
N GLU A 191 -5.17 7.64 6.17
CA GLU A 191 -4.55 8.36 5.06
C GLU A 191 -4.08 7.46 3.91
N PHE A 192 -4.17 6.13 4.08
CA PHE A 192 -3.69 5.14 3.12
C PHE A 192 -4.21 5.37 1.69
N PRO A 193 -5.52 5.64 1.45
CA PRO A 193 -6.03 5.81 0.09
C PRO A 193 -5.45 7.04 -0.65
N ASN A 194 -4.95 8.03 0.09
CA ASN A 194 -4.39 9.27 -0.46
C ASN A 194 -2.85 9.25 -0.54
N MET A 195 -2.23 8.13 -0.17
CA MET A 195 -0.79 7.98 -0.09
C MET A 195 -0.24 7.23 -1.33
N GLU A 196 0.86 7.70 -1.90
CA GLU A 196 1.52 6.99 -3.00
C GLU A 196 2.02 5.61 -2.56
N LYS A 197 1.98 4.60 -3.45
CA LYS A 197 2.39 3.21 -3.15
C LYS A 197 3.80 3.10 -2.55
N MET A 198 4.74 3.93 -3.01
CA MET A 198 6.11 3.95 -2.47
C MET A 198 6.13 4.44 -1.01
N LYS A 199 5.31 5.43 -0.67
CA LYS A 199 5.18 5.95 0.70
C LYS A 199 4.42 4.98 1.59
N GLN A 200 3.38 4.32 1.07
CA GLN A 200 2.68 3.26 1.79
C GLN A 200 3.65 2.15 2.19
N LYS A 201 4.45 1.66 1.24
CA LYS A 201 5.50 0.67 1.50
C LYS A 201 6.56 1.17 2.49
N MET A 202 6.94 2.44 2.43
CA MET A 202 7.89 3.05 3.37
C MET A 202 7.36 3.04 4.81
N VAL A 203 6.08 3.37 5.03
CA VAL A 203 5.44 3.30 6.36
C VAL A 203 5.46 1.87 6.88
N TYR A 204 5.12 0.89 6.03
CA TYR A 204 5.20 -0.51 6.42
C TYR A 204 6.64 -0.94 6.77
N ASP A 205 7.59 -0.76 5.86
CA ASP A 205 8.97 -1.28 5.96
C ASP A 205 9.77 -0.61 7.09
N HIS A 206 9.48 0.66 7.43
CA HIS A 206 10.33 1.47 8.31
C HIS A 206 9.64 1.95 9.60
N PHE A 207 8.31 1.86 9.67
CA PHE A 207 7.57 2.12 10.90
C PHE A 207 6.92 0.86 11.47
N ILE A 208 5.97 0.25 10.76
CA ILE A 208 5.14 -0.86 11.27
C ILE A 208 5.98 -2.11 11.52
N SER A 209 6.67 -2.62 10.50
CA SER A 209 7.49 -3.84 10.61
C SER A 209 8.61 -3.68 11.64
N VAL A 210 9.26 -2.51 11.66
CA VAL A 210 10.33 -2.21 12.62
C VAL A 210 9.82 -2.21 14.04
N PHE A 211 8.68 -1.58 14.33
CA PHE A 211 8.12 -1.54 15.68
C PHE A 211 7.69 -2.93 16.17
N LEU A 212 6.96 -3.69 15.33
CA LEU A 212 6.39 -4.98 15.73
C LEU A 212 7.44 -6.10 15.93
N THR A 213 8.63 -5.92 15.37
CA THR A 213 9.73 -6.90 15.46
C THR A 213 10.80 -6.53 16.49
N ARG A 214 10.57 -5.47 17.28
CA ARG A 214 11.48 -5.07 18.37
C ARG A 214 11.65 -6.19 19.40
N ASN A 215 12.75 -6.16 20.12
CA ASN A 215 13.03 -7.10 21.21
C ASN A 215 13.32 -6.40 22.55
N ASP A 216 13.18 -5.08 22.59
CA ASP A 216 13.46 -4.24 23.75
C ASP A 216 12.19 -3.76 24.46
N THR A 217 11.02 -4.27 24.08
CA THR A 217 9.73 -4.03 24.74
C THR A 217 9.17 -5.34 25.32
N SER A 218 8.27 -5.24 26.29
CA SER A 218 7.66 -6.41 26.95
C SER A 218 6.61 -7.13 26.09
N ASP A 219 6.04 -6.44 25.10
CA ASP A 219 5.06 -6.98 24.15
C ASP A 219 5.27 -6.35 22.77
N PRO A 220 6.37 -6.68 22.06
CA PRO A 220 6.74 -6.01 20.82
C PRO A 220 5.73 -6.22 19.70
N GLY A 221 5.04 -7.36 19.68
CA GLY A 221 3.99 -7.64 18.71
C GLY A 221 2.63 -7.04 19.04
N CYS A 222 2.50 -6.34 20.18
CA CYS A 222 1.23 -5.82 20.67
C CYS A 222 0.11 -6.86 20.64
N VAL A 223 0.41 -8.05 21.17
CA VAL A 223 -0.51 -9.20 21.18
C VAL A 223 -1.45 -9.13 22.39
N SER A 224 -0.95 -8.69 23.54
CA SER A 224 -1.67 -8.75 24.83
C SER A 224 -2.84 -7.76 24.88
N ASP A 225 -2.74 -6.64 24.18
CA ASP A 225 -3.75 -5.57 24.14
C ASP A 225 -4.85 -5.81 23.09
N THR A 226 -4.98 -7.02 22.55
CA THR A 226 -5.88 -7.33 21.42
C THR A 226 -6.78 -8.53 21.70
N LYS A 227 -7.97 -8.55 21.08
CA LYS A 227 -8.96 -9.63 21.21
C LYS A 227 -8.95 -10.55 19.99
N GLY A 228 -7.98 -11.44 19.96
CA GLY A 228 -7.86 -12.47 18.92
C GLY A 228 -7.30 -11.94 17.59
N THR A 229 -7.25 -12.81 16.59
CA THR A 229 -6.53 -12.57 15.32
C THR A 229 -7.05 -11.35 14.55
N VAL A 230 -8.37 -11.21 14.45
CA VAL A 230 -9.02 -10.15 13.66
C VAL A 230 -8.68 -8.77 14.23
N ASP A 231 -8.83 -8.61 15.54
CA ASP A 231 -8.55 -7.36 16.24
C ASP A 231 -7.06 -7.03 16.20
N TRP A 232 -6.20 -8.04 16.40
CA TRP A 232 -4.76 -7.90 16.33
C TRP A 232 -4.27 -7.41 14.96
N LEU A 233 -4.73 -8.05 13.88
CA LEU A 233 -4.32 -7.67 12.52
C LEU A 233 -4.76 -6.24 12.20
N LYS A 234 -6.02 -5.91 12.54
CA LYS A 234 -6.60 -4.59 12.28
C LYS A 234 -5.88 -3.48 13.06
N LEU A 235 -5.60 -3.68 14.34
CA LEU A 235 -5.00 -2.64 15.17
C LEU A 235 -3.51 -2.43 14.89
N ASN A 236 -2.78 -3.52 14.62
CA ASN A 236 -1.32 -3.45 14.48
C ASN A 236 -0.85 -3.22 13.04
N TYR A 237 -1.61 -3.67 12.04
CA TYR A 237 -1.26 -3.45 10.62
C TYR A 237 -2.23 -2.52 9.89
N GLY A 238 -3.52 -2.58 10.22
CA GLY A 238 -4.54 -1.81 9.50
C GLY A 238 -4.52 -2.07 8.00
N GLU A 239 -4.60 -1.01 7.19
CA GLU A 239 -4.55 -1.09 5.72
C GLU A 239 -3.19 -1.57 5.17
N TYR A 240 -2.16 -1.59 6.01
CA TYR A 240 -0.81 -2.01 5.61
C TYR A 240 -0.60 -3.52 5.71
N SER A 241 -1.60 -4.30 6.15
CA SER A 241 -1.49 -5.75 6.31
C SER A 241 -1.05 -6.45 5.03
N ALA A 242 -1.49 -5.98 3.86
CA ALA A 242 -1.17 -6.54 2.55
C ALA A 242 0.33 -6.49 2.19
N TYR A 243 1.12 -5.62 2.84
CA TYR A 243 2.56 -5.54 2.63
C TYR A 243 3.37 -6.57 3.43
N ALA A 244 2.74 -7.22 4.42
CA ALA A 244 3.41 -8.22 5.24
C ALA A 244 3.42 -9.60 4.61
N ALA A 245 4.47 -10.37 4.87
CA ALA A 245 4.44 -11.80 4.61
C ALA A 245 3.52 -12.47 5.65
N LEU A 246 2.76 -13.48 5.23
CA LEU A 246 1.88 -14.24 6.12
C LEU A 246 2.69 -14.90 7.26
N GLU A 247 3.91 -15.34 6.97
CA GLU A 247 4.81 -15.94 7.95
C GLU A 247 5.19 -14.97 9.07
N ASP A 248 5.27 -13.66 8.77
CA ASP A 248 5.60 -12.65 9.78
C ASP A 248 4.49 -12.53 10.83
N PHE A 249 3.23 -12.72 10.43
CA PHE A 249 2.12 -12.74 11.39
C PHE A 249 2.26 -13.90 12.39
N LEU A 250 2.63 -15.09 11.93
CA LEU A 250 2.85 -16.26 12.79
C LEU A 250 4.07 -16.09 13.70
N LYS A 251 5.13 -15.43 13.22
CA LYS A 251 6.33 -15.12 14.02
C LYS A 251 6.02 -14.16 15.17
N ILE A 252 5.17 -13.16 14.92
CA ILE A 252 4.87 -12.09 15.88
C ILE A 252 3.73 -12.50 16.81
N ASN A 253 2.65 -13.08 16.28
CA ASN A 253 1.50 -13.57 17.04
C ASN A 253 1.34 -15.08 16.87
N ARG A 254 1.79 -15.84 17.88
CA ARG A 254 1.72 -17.32 17.87
C ARG A 254 0.30 -17.89 17.82
N ASN A 255 -0.71 -17.10 18.18
CA ASN A 255 -2.11 -17.49 18.15
C ASN A 255 -2.83 -17.00 16.88
N PHE A 256 -2.09 -16.45 15.91
CA PHE A 256 -2.65 -15.97 14.65
C PHE A 256 -3.29 -17.12 13.85
N SER A 257 -4.53 -16.91 13.41
CA SER A 257 -5.27 -17.82 12.52
C SER A 257 -5.57 -17.11 11.20
N ALA A 258 -4.88 -17.51 10.14
CA ALA A 258 -5.11 -16.95 8.79
C ALA A 258 -6.56 -17.13 8.32
N LEU A 259 -7.25 -18.18 8.76
CA LEU A 259 -8.64 -18.47 8.41
C LEU A 259 -9.62 -17.49 9.06
N ASP A 260 -9.30 -16.95 10.24
CA ASP A 260 -10.16 -15.97 10.93
C ASP A 260 -10.19 -14.62 10.20
N VAL A 261 -9.18 -14.35 9.38
CA VAL A 261 -8.95 -13.08 8.67
C VAL A 261 -8.85 -13.27 7.16
N LEU A 262 -9.37 -14.37 6.63
CA LEU A 262 -9.19 -14.77 5.24
C LEU A 262 -9.62 -13.69 4.25
N ASP A 263 -10.71 -12.98 4.54
CA ASP A 263 -11.23 -11.88 3.70
C ASP A 263 -10.36 -10.62 3.73
N SER A 264 -9.48 -10.49 4.73
CA SER A 264 -8.53 -9.38 4.86
C SER A 264 -7.13 -9.71 4.32
N LEU A 265 -6.88 -10.96 3.90
CA LEU A 265 -5.59 -11.36 3.33
C LEU A 265 -5.49 -10.91 1.87
N SER A 266 -4.30 -10.44 1.49
CA SER A 266 -3.99 -10.14 0.09
C SER A 266 -3.91 -11.42 -0.76
N PRO A 267 -4.03 -11.33 -2.09
CA PRO A 267 -3.81 -12.47 -2.99
C PRO A 267 -2.46 -13.17 -2.75
N ASP A 268 -1.38 -12.41 -2.53
CA ASP A 268 -0.06 -12.92 -2.18
C ASP A 268 -0.08 -13.73 -0.87
N GLN A 269 -0.75 -13.22 0.17
CA GLN A 269 -0.89 -13.91 1.45
C GLN A 269 -1.74 -15.17 1.33
N LYS A 270 -2.78 -15.17 0.49
CA LYS A 270 -3.59 -16.38 0.20
C LYS A 270 -2.78 -17.43 -0.56
N ALA A 271 -1.90 -17.02 -1.48
CA ALA A 271 -0.96 -17.92 -2.14
C ALA A 271 0.05 -18.52 -1.15
N GLN A 272 0.59 -17.70 -0.23
CA GLN A 272 1.45 -18.16 0.86
C GLN A 272 0.72 -19.15 1.77
N LEU A 273 -0.53 -18.87 2.15
CA LEU A 273 -1.37 -19.76 2.97
C LEU A 273 -1.54 -21.14 2.32
N ILE A 274 -1.87 -21.19 1.03
CA ILE A 274 -2.01 -22.46 0.31
C ILE A 274 -0.68 -23.22 0.28
N LEU A 275 0.42 -22.53 -0.05
CA LEU A 275 1.72 -23.16 -0.28
C LEU A 275 2.56 -23.40 0.99
N ASP A 276 2.07 -23.01 2.17
CA ASP A 276 2.73 -23.25 3.45
C ASP A 276 2.40 -24.66 3.97
N PRO A 277 3.38 -25.59 4.02
CA PRO A 277 3.16 -26.95 4.50
C PRO A 277 2.68 -27.02 5.95
N SER A 278 3.01 -26.02 6.78
CA SER A 278 2.64 -26.00 8.20
C SER A 278 1.13 -25.80 8.42
N THR A 279 0.44 -25.24 7.43
CA THR A 279 -1.01 -24.97 7.49
C THR A 279 -1.84 -26.19 7.10
N GLY A 280 -1.26 -27.16 6.40
CA GLY A 280 -1.96 -28.32 5.85
C GLY A 280 -3.02 -27.96 4.79
N THR A 281 -3.01 -26.73 4.25
CA THR A 281 -4.04 -26.26 3.31
C THR A 281 -4.13 -27.14 2.07
N LEU A 282 -3.00 -27.51 1.47
CA LEU A 282 -2.97 -28.41 0.30
C LEU A 282 -3.44 -29.85 0.58
N GLU A 283 -3.70 -30.21 1.83
CA GLU A 283 -4.28 -31.49 2.21
C GLU A 283 -5.75 -31.39 2.62
N ASN A 284 -6.35 -30.19 2.52
CA ASN A 284 -7.71 -29.93 2.97
C ASN A 284 -8.55 -29.23 1.91
N GLU A 285 -9.41 -30.01 1.24
CA GLU A 285 -10.36 -29.53 0.24
C GLU A 285 -11.26 -28.39 0.72
N THR A 286 -11.66 -28.42 2.00
CA THR A 286 -12.57 -27.41 2.56
C THR A 286 -11.87 -26.08 2.69
N ILE A 287 -10.62 -26.08 3.17
CA ILE A 287 -9.85 -24.84 3.32
C ILE A 287 -9.53 -24.24 1.96
N VAL A 288 -9.11 -25.05 0.98
CA VAL A 288 -8.83 -24.56 -0.39
C VAL A 288 -10.09 -23.93 -1.01
N LYS A 289 -11.27 -24.55 -0.83
CA LYS A 289 -12.54 -23.98 -1.27
C LYS A 289 -12.80 -22.62 -0.61
N LEU A 290 -12.58 -22.50 0.70
CA LEU A 290 -12.74 -21.23 1.41
C LEU A 290 -11.78 -20.15 0.87
N VAL A 291 -10.51 -20.49 0.64
CA VAL A 291 -9.53 -19.55 0.07
C VAL A 291 -9.98 -19.06 -1.30
N PHE A 292 -10.38 -19.96 -2.20
CA PHE A 292 -10.85 -19.57 -3.53
C PHE A 292 -12.17 -18.81 -3.49
N SER A 293 -13.15 -19.19 -2.65
CA SER A 293 -14.37 -18.41 -2.43
C SER A 293 -14.03 -16.98 -2.01
N SER A 294 -13.11 -16.79 -1.06
CA SER A 294 -12.70 -15.45 -0.62
C SER A 294 -11.99 -14.62 -1.71
N LEU A 295 -11.41 -15.26 -2.74
CA LEU A 295 -10.82 -14.56 -3.90
C LEU A 295 -11.91 -14.16 -4.90
N LEU A 296 -12.85 -15.07 -5.17
CA LEU A 296 -13.87 -14.92 -6.22
C LEU A 296 -15.06 -14.07 -5.79
N GLU A 297 -15.35 -14.02 -4.49
CA GLU A 297 -16.43 -13.23 -3.90
C GLU A 297 -15.97 -11.83 -3.47
N SER A 298 -14.67 -11.54 -3.59
CA SER A 298 -14.12 -10.22 -3.28
C SER A 298 -14.70 -9.15 -4.21
N PRO A 299 -15.05 -7.95 -3.68
CA PRO A 299 -15.47 -6.82 -4.51
C PRO A 299 -14.31 -6.20 -5.30
N GLU A 300 -13.05 -6.54 -4.98
CA GLU A 300 -11.87 -6.03 -5.67
C GLU A 300 -11.63 -6.82 -6.98
N GLU A 301 -11.43 -6.10 -8.08
CA GLU A 301 -11.15 -6.71 -9.38
C GLU A 301 -9.71 -7.27 -9.43
N GLY A 302 -9.50 -8.32 -10.24
CA GLY A 302 -8.17 -8.87 -10.50
C GLY A 302 -7.55 -9.70 -9.36
N GLN A 303 -8.31 -10.02 -8.30
CA GLN A 303 -7.82 -10.84 -7.18
C GLN A 303 -7.31 -12.22 -7.63
N LEU A 304 -8.02 -12.87 -8.56
CA LEU A 304 -7.62 -14.16 -9.10
C LEU A 304 -6.29 -14.06 -9.87
N ASP A 305 -6.14 -13.03 -10.70
CA ASP A 305 -4.93 -12.78 -11.49
C ASP A 305 -3.73 -12.50 -10.58
N ALA A 306 -3.89 -11.60 -9.59
CA ALA A 306 -2.86 -11.30 -8.59
C ALA A 306 -2.47 -12.53 -7.77
N PHE A 307 -3.46 -13.36 -7.40
CA PHE A 307 -3.20 -14.62 -6.70
C PHE A 307 -2.31 -15.54 -7.54
N PHE A 308 -2.62 -15.73 -8.83
CA PHE A 308 -1.82 -16.59 -9.69
C PHE A 308 -0.42 -16.04 -9.97
N VAL A 309 -0.23 -14.72 -10.03
CA VAL A 309 1.10 -14.11 -10.09
C VAL A 309 1.93 -14.51 -8.87
N ALA A 310 1.39 -14.34 -7.67
CA ALA A 310 2.08 -14.71 -6.43
C ALA A 310 2.27 -16.23 -6.29
N PHE A 311 1.26 -17.00 -6.67
CA PHE A 311 1.26 -18.46 -6.61
C PHE A 311 2.34 -19.04 -7.54
N VAL A 312 2.43 -18.60 -8.79
CA VAL A 312 3.46 -19.03 -9.75
C VAL A 312 4.86 -18.65 -9.27
N HIS A 313 5.03 -17.43 -8.75
CA HIS A 313 6.31 -17.00 -8.18
C HIS A 313 6.76 -17.95 -7.06
N ALA A 314 5.86 -18.23 -6.11
CA ALA A 314 6.15 -19.10 -4.97
C ALA A 314 6.35 -20.58 -5.36
N THR A 315 5.59 -21.12 -6.33
CA THR A 315 5.81 -22.49 -6.83
C THR A 315 7.13 -22.61 -7.57
N THR A 316 7.52 -21.59 -8.34
CA THR A 316 8.79 -21.56 -9.07
C THR A 316 9.97 -21.53 -8.10
N GLU A 317 9.92 -20.66 -7.09
CA GLU A 317 10.97 -20.58 -6.05
C GLU A 317 11.17 -21.92 -5.33
N LYS A 318 10.08 -22.65 -5.09
CA LYS A 318 10.08 -23.96 -4.43
C LYS A 318 10.27 -25.15 -5.39
N ASN A 319 10.46 -24.93 -6.69
CA ASN A 319 10.53 -25.97 -7.73
C ASN A 319 9.33 -26.95 -7.72
N VAL A 320 8.12 -26.43 -7.43
CA VAL A 320 6.88 -27.20 -7.45
C VAL A 320 6.39 -27.30 -8.89
N THR A 321 6.40 -28.50 -9.45
CA THR A 321 5.90 -28.78 -10.81
C THR A 321 4.47 -29.31 -10.83
N ILE A 322 3.98 -29.83 -9.69
CA ILE A 322 2.64 -30.40 -9.56
C ILE A 322 2.16 -30.26 -8.10
N ILE A 323 0.88 -29.89 -7.92
CA ILE A 323 0.19 -30.02 -6.63
C ILE A 323 -0.20 -31.48 -6.42
N ARG A 324 0.42 -32.18 -5.46
CA ARG A 324 0.32 -33.65 -5.34
C ARG A 324 -1.07 -34.16 -4.98
N ASN A 325 -1.77 -33.49 -4.08
CA ASN A 325 -3.12 -33.88 -3.69
C ASN A 325 -4.08 -33.66 -4.87
N GLN A 326 -4.55 -34.76 -5.47
CA GLN A 326 -5.38 -34.71 -6.67
C GLN A 326 -6.71 -33.99 -6.42
N ALA A 327 -7.42 -34.31 -5.33
CA ALA A 327 -8.72 -33.69 -5.06
C ALA A 327 -8.60 -32.17 -4.89
N VAL A 328 -7.57 -31.71 -4.19
CA VAL A 328 -7.27 -30.27 -4.06
C VAL A 328 -6.92 -29.65 -5.41
N ARG A 329 -6.07 -30.31 -6.20
CA ARG A 329 -5.68 -29.83 -7.55
C ARG A 329 -6.90 -29.73 -8.48
N ASP A 330 -7.80 -30.71 -8.44
CA ASP A 330 -9.05 -30.73 -9.21
C ASP A 330 -9.97 -29.56 -8.81
N ILE A 331 -10.10 -29.30 -7.51
CA ILE A 331 -10.88 -28.16 -6.97
C ILE A 331 -10.31 -26.84 -7.46
N MET A 332 -9.00 -26.64 -7.30
CA MET A 332 -8.33 -25.41 -7.72
C MET A 332 -8.54 -25.17 -9.21
N LEU A 333 -8.29 -26.18 -10.06
CA LEU A 333 -8.49 -26.09 -11.50
C LEU A 333 -9.94 -25.75 -11.86
N ASN A 334 -10.92 -26.46 -11.27
CA ASN A 334 -12.34 -26.26 -11.57
C ASN A 334 -12.83 -24.85 -11.18
N LEU A 335 -12.46 -24.39 -9.97
CA LEU A 335 -12.82 -23.04 -9.52
C LEU A 335 -12.18 -21.96 -10.40
N THR A 336 -10.91 -22.13 -10.78
CA THR A 336 -10.24 -21.22 -11.71
C THR A 336 -10.91 -21.20 -13.08
N LEU A 337 -11.13 -22.37 -13.71
CA LEU A 337 -11.75 -22.45 -15.02
C LEU A 337 -13.19 -21.89 -15.02
N THR A 338 -13.94 -22.11 -13.95
CA THR A 338 -15.28 -21.52 -13.77
C THR A 338 -15.22 -19.99 -13.71
N ALA A 339 -14.25 -19.43 -12.98
CA ALA A 339 -14.05 -17.99 -12.90
C ALA A 339 -13.56 -17.38 -14.23
N LEU A 340 -12.80 -18.13 -15.02
CA LEU A 340 -12.30 -17.71 -16.33
C LEU A 340 -13.32 -17.89 -17.46
N ALA A 341 -14.30 -18.79 -17.31
CA ALA A 341 -15.33 -19.07 -18.30
C ALA A 341 -15.97 -17.81 -18.95
N PRO A 342 -16.41 -16.79 -18.17
CA PRO A 342 -16.97 -15.56 -18.76
C PRO A 342 -15.93 -14.68 -19.49
N ARG A 343 -14.62 -14.86 -19.21
CA ARG A 343 -13.52 -14.10 -19.81
C ARG A 343 -12.99 -14.72 -21.10
N PHE A 344 -13.11 -16.04 -21.28
CA PHE A 344 -12.58 -16.70 -22.49
C PHE A 344 -13.07 -16.14 -23.84
N PRO A 345 -14.32 -15.67 -24.01
CA PRO A 345 -14.75 -15.11 -25.30
C PRO A 345 -14.02 -13.81 -25.72
N ILE A 346 -13.40 -13.11 -24.76
CA ILE A 346 -12.68 -11.85 -25.00
C ILE A 346 -11.16 -12.00 -24.87
N PHE A 347 -10.66 -13.21 -24.58
CA PHE A 347 -9.23 -13.47 -24.47
C PHE A 347 -8.55 -13.36 -25.83
N GLU A 348 -7.41 -12.69 -25.83
CA GLU A 348 -6.44 -12.70 -26.92
C GLU A 348 -5.49 -13.90 -26.79
N PRO A 349 -4.73 -14.25 -27.84
CA PRO A 349 -3.80 -15.37 -27.79
C PRO A 349 -2.81 -15.32 -26.61
N ASP A 350 -2.36 -14.13 -26.24
CA ASP A 350 -1.44 -13.91 -25.11
C ASP A 350 -2.10 -14.21 -23.76
N ASP A 351 -3.41 -13.98 -23.61
CA ASP A 351 -4.15 -14.34 -22.39
C ASP A 351 -4.23 -15.87 -22.25
N PHE A 352 -4.54 -16.57 -23.35
CA PHE A 352 -4.50 -18.03 -23.36
C PHE A 352 -3.10 -18.56 -23.07
N ALA A 353 -2.06 -17.93 -23.60
CA ALA A 353 -0.68 -18.29 -23.30
C ALA A 353 -0.36 -18.10 -21.82
N LEU A 354 -0.68 -16.95 -21.23
CA LEU A 354 -0.49 -16.68 -19.80
C LEU A 354 -1.17 -17.73 -18.93
N TRP A 355 -2.44 -18.05 -19.22
CA TRP A 355 -3.18 -19.00 -18.40
C TRP A 355 -2.70 -20.44 -18.55
N PHE A 356 -2.53 -20.94 -19.78
CA PHE A 356 -2.22 -22.35 -20.02
C PHE A 356 -0.72 -22.67 -19.97
N GLN A 357 0.16 -21.71 -20.22
CA GLN A 357 1.62 -21.93 -20.22
C GLN A 357 2.30 -21.37 -18.96
N THR A 358 1.59 -20.63 -18.10
CA THR A 358 2.18 -20.06 -16.87
C THR A 358 1.32 -20.32 -15.65
N ASN A 359 0.09 -19.80 -15.59
CA ASN A 359 -0.70 -19.81 -14.35
C ASN A 359 -1.20 -21.21 -13.96
N LEU A 360 -1.65 -22.00 -14.92
CA LEU A 360 -2.27 -23.30 -14.66
C LEU A 360 -1.28 -24.46 -14.60
N VAL A 361 0.01 -24.27 -14.88
CA VAL A 361 0.99 -25.35 -15.09
C VAL A 361 0.96 -26.41 -13.98
N VAL A 362 1.00 -25.99 -12.71
CA VAL A 362 1.00 -26.93 -11.57
C VAL A 362 -0.35 -27.62 -11.31
N LEU A 363 -1.40 -27.20 -12.02
CA LEU A 363 -2.76 -27.72 -11.98
C LEU A 363 -3.09 -28.59 -13.22
N LEU A 364 -2.31 -28.53 -14.29
CA LEU A 364 -2.63 -29.19 -15.57
C LEU A 364 -2.68 -30.71 -15.49
N ALA A 365 -2.06 -31.34 -14.49
CA ALA A 365 -2.21 -32.77 -14.20
C ALA A 365 -3.64 -33.19 -13.82
N SER A 366 -4.55 -32.23 -13.56
CA SER A 366 -5.99 -32.47 -13.36
C SER A 366 -6.84 -32.19 -14.60
N PHE A 367 -6.21 -31.78 -15.70
CA PHE A 367 -6.93 -31.41 -16.91
C PHE A 367 -7.48 -32.64 -17.62
N THR A 368 -8.76 -32.60 -17.95
CA THR A 368 -9.48 -33.68 -18.64
C THR A 368 -10.33 -33.12 -19.77
N PRO A 369 -10.87 -33.95 -20.68
CA PRO A 369 -11.74 -33.46 -21.75
C PRO A 369 -12.93 -32.62 -21.23
N ASP A 370 -13.43 -32.89 -20.03
CA ASP A 370 -14.51 -32.12 -19.41
C ASP A 370 -14.09 -30.67 -19.08
N SER A 371 -12.80 -30.45 -18.78
CA SER A 371 -12.23 -29.12 -18.56
C SER A 371 -12.31 -28.23 -19.81
N LEU A 372 -12.38 -28.81 -21.01
CA LEU A 372 -12.49 -28.07 -22.27
C LEU A 372 -13.89 -27.51 -22.53
N VAL A 373 -14.92 -28.01 -21.83
CA VAL A 373 -16.32 -27.64 -22.12
C VAL A 373 -16.58 -26.16 -21.89
N VAL A 374 -15.89 -25.53 -20.93
CA VAL A 374 -16.01 -24.10 -20.64
C VAL A 374 -15.24 -23.22 -21.61
N ILE A 375 -14.35 -23.79 -22.42
CA ILE A 375 -13.54 -23.03 -23.40
C ILE A 375 -14.35 -22.90 -24.70
N PRO A 376 -14.58 -21.68 -25.21
CA PRO A 376 -15.28 -21.47 -26.47
C PRO A 376 -14.56 -22.17 -27.63
N ARG A 377 -15.32 -22.83 -28.50
CA ARG A 377 -14.77 -23.44 -29.73
C ARG A 377 -14.45 -22.43 -30.84
N ASN A 378 -15.01 -21.22 -30.74
CA ASN A 378 -14.85 -20.15 -31.73
C ASN A 378 -13.75 -19.17 -31.32
N ILE A 379 -12.53 -19.67 -31.16
CA ILE A 379 -11.32 -18.88 -30.85
C ILE A 379 -10.36 -18.85 -32.04
N SER A 380 -9.40 -17.93 -32.03
CA SER A 380 -8.39 -17.83 -33.08
C SER A 380 -7.45 -19.05 -33.10
N CYS A 381 -6.80 -19.30 -34.23
CA CYS A 381 -5.81 -20.39 -34.33
C CYS A 381 -4.63 -20.19 -33.38
N ASP A 382 -4.23 -18.95 -33.14
CA ASP A 382 -3.14 -18.64 -32.21
C ASP A 382 -3.55 -18.91 -30.76
N SER A 383 -4.78 -18.57 -30.37
CA SER A 383 -5.34 -18.93 -29.05
C SER A 383 -5.39 -20.44 -28.85
N TYR A 384 -5.85 -21.15 -29.88
CA TYR A 384 -5.91 -22.61 -29.87
C TYR A 384 -4.50 -23.24 -29.77
N ARG A 385 -3.51 -22.72 -30.50
CA ARG A 385 -2.09 -23.12 -30.41
C ARG A 385 -1.51 -22.82 -29.04
N ALA A 386 -1.89 -21.70 -28.41
CA ALA A 386 -1.43 -21.34 -27.08
C ALA A 386 -1.90 -22.34 -26.01
N ILE A 387 -3.14 -22.83 -26.11
CA ILE A 387 -3.66 -23.90 -25.24
C ILE A 387 -2.89 -25.20 -25.47
N LEU A 388 -2.77 -25.64 -26.74
CA LEU A 388 -2.06 -26.88 -27.08
C LEU A 388 -0.62 -26.88 -26.54
N LYS A 389 0.09 -25.76 -26.73
CA LYS A 389 1.46 -25.63 -26.27
C LYS A 389 1.59 -25.83 -24.75
N GLY A 390 0.68 -25.25 -23.95
CA GLY A 390 0.67 -25.44 -22.50
C GLY A 390 0.41 -26.90 -22.08
N LEU A 391 -0.48 -27.59 -22.79
CA LEU A 391 -0.72 -29.03 -22.58
C LEU A 391 0.52 -29.86 -22.94
N GLU A 392 1.19 -29.55 -24.06
CA GLU A 392 2.42 -30.24 -24.51
C GLU A 392 3.60 -30.05 -23.55
N GLU A 393 3.82 -28.83 -23.07
CA GLU A 393 4.85 -28.54 -22.07
C GLU A 393 4.59 -29.28 -20.74
N SER A 394 3.31 -29.47 -20.39
CA SER A 394 2.92 -30.25 -19.22
C SER A 394 3.17 -31.75 -19.42
N LEU A 395 2.88 -32.29 -20.60
CA LEU A 395 3.21 -33.69 -20.94
C LEU A 395 4.71 -33.98 -20.85
N ALA A 396 5.54 -33.00 -21.21
CA ALA A 396 7.00 -33.15 -21.14
C ALA A 396 7.55 -33.10 -19.71
N SER A 397 6.83 -32.52 -18.75
CA SER A 397 7.29 -32.30 -17.38
C SER A 397 6.69 -33.26 -16.34
N LEU A 398 5.55 -33.86 -16.63
CA LEU A 398 4.82 -34.76 -15.73
C LEU A 398 5.22 -36.24 -15.90
N GLN A 399 4.89 -37.07 -14.89
CA GLN A 399 5.08 -38.52 -15.00
C GLN A 399 3.96 -39.17 -15.81
N PRO A 400 4.17 -40.33 -16.45
CA PRO A 400 3.16 -40.98 -17.30
C PRO A 400 1.81 -41.27 -16.61
N ALA A 401 1.80 -41.48 -15.29
CA ALA A 401 0.57 -41.70 -14.54
C ALA A 401 -0.31 -40.43 -14.45
N GLU A 402 0.27 -39.25 -14.66
CA GLU A 402 -0.36 -37.94 -14.52
C GLU A 402 -0.76 -37.34 -15.89
N THR A 403 -0.37 -37.97 -17.02
CA THR A 403 -0.56 -37.42 -18.37
C THR A 403 -1.83 -37.87 -19.09
N GLN A 404 -2.45 -38.97 -18.66
CA GLN A 404 -3.56 -39.59 -19.41
C GLN A 404 -4.71 -38.61 -19.71
N GLY A 405 -5.13 -37.80 -18.73
CA GLY A 405 -6.18 -36.80 -18.92
C GLY A 405 -5.79 -35.71 -19.91
N ILE A 406 -4.52 -35.28 -19.88
CA ILE A 406 -3.96 -34.27 -20.77
C ILE A 406 -3.88 -34.80 -22.20
N GLU A 407 -3.43 -36.05 -22.39
CA GLU A 407 -3.38 -36.72 -23.69
C GLU A 407 -4.76 -36.79 -24.33
N SER A 408 -5.78 -37.27 -23.59
CA SER A 408 -7.16 -37.30 -24.08
C SER A 408 -7.71 -35.91 -24.38
N SER A 409 -7.35 -34.90 -23.57
CA SER A 409 -7.75 -33.51 -23.81
C SER A 409 -7.11 -32.95 -25.08
N LYS A 410 -5.83 -33.24 -25.32
CA LYS A 410 -5.10 -32.86 -26.54
C LYS A 410 -5.78 -33.43 -27.78
N GLU A 411 -6.16 -34.71 -27.75
CA GLU A 411 -6.87 -35.36 -28.85
C GLU A 411 -8.22 -34.68 -29.13
N VAL A 412 -9.03 -34.45 -28.10
CA VAL A 412 -10.34 -33.77 -28.24
C VAL A 412 -10.18 -32.36 -28.78
N LEU A 413 -9.16 -31.62 -28.32
CA LEU A 413 -8.84 -30.31 -28.85
C LEU A 413 -8.57 -30.43 -30.36
N MET A 414 -7.66 -31.32 -30.76
CA MET A 414 -7.20 -31.50 -32.15
C MET A 414 -8.33 -31.89 -33.10
N GLU A 415 -9.23 -32.74 -32.65
CA GLU A 415 -10.43 -33.11 -33.39
C GLU A 415 -11.38 -31.90 -33.55
N GLY A 416 -11.55 -31.12 -32.49
CA GLY A 416 -12.41 -29.94 -32.42
C GLY A 416 -11.85 -28.66 -33.05
N ALA A 417 -10.58 -28.65 -33.49
CA ALA A 417 -9.92 -27.44 -34.01
C ALA A 417 -10.69 -26.79 -35.18
N PRO A 418 -10.77 -25.44 -35.24
CA PRO A 418 -11.37 -24.74 -36.38
C PRO A 418 -10.73 -25.19 -37.70
N LYS A 419 -11.53 -25.35 -38.76
CA LYS A 419 -11.03 -25.84 -40.06
C LYS A 419 -9.90 -24.97 -40.62
N SER A 420 -9.91 -23.66 -40.34
CA SER A 420 -8.85 -22.72 -40.69
C SER A 420 -7.51 -23.03 -40.04
N CYS A 421 -7.51 -23.69 -38.87
CA CYS A 421 -6.30 -24.05 -38.13
C CYS A 421 -5.71 -25.39 -38.56
N LYS A 422 -6.48 -26.21 -39.30
CA LYS A 422 -6.04 -27.50 -39.86
C LYS A 422 -5.32 -27.34 -41.21
N LEU A 423 -5.33 -26.14 -41.79
CA LEU A 423 -4.75 -25.81 -43.09
C LEU A 423 -3.35 -25.20 -42.92
N ASP A 424 -2.35 -26.04 -42.69
CA ASP A 424 -0.93 -25.76 -42.99
C ASP A 424 -0.13 -27.08 -43.05
N SER A 425 -0.61 -28.01 -43.88
CA SER A 425 0.13 -29.26 -44.13
C SER A 425 0.18 -29.67 -45.60
N ASN A 426 0.01 -28.73 -46.54
CA ASN A 426 0.15 -29.03 -47.98
C ASN A 426 0.36 -27.78 -48.85
N GLN A 427 1.49 -27.07 -48.71
CA GLN A 427 2.11 -26.31 -49.80
C GLN A 427 3.63 -26.24 -49.60
N ASP A 428 4.31 -27.39 -49.69
CA ASP A 428 5.47 -27.57 -50.56
C ASP A 428 6.08 -28.96 -50.34
N GLY A 429 6.17 -29.72 -51.42
CA GLY A 429 6.81 -31.02 -51.42
C GLY A 429 8.32 -30.85 -51.26
N ASN A 430 8.83 -30.98 -50.04
CA ASN A 430 10.05 -31.75 -49.79
C ASN A 430 10.22 -31.99 -48.28
N HIS A 431 10.73 -33.17 -47.95
CA HIS A 431 11.02 -33.67 -46.60
C HIS A 431 11.19 -32.63 -45.48
N GLN A 432 10.36 -32.71 -44.43
CA GLN A 432 10.83 -32.84 -43.05
C GLN A 432 9.69 -33.14 -42.05
N LYS A 433 10.03 -34.02 -41.11
CA LYS A 433 9.31 -34.47 -39.90
C LYS A 433 8.26 -33.49 -39.34
N LEU A 434 7.08 -34.03 -39.02
CA LEU A 434 6.40 -33.66 -37.77
C LEU A 434 7.41 -33.89 -36.64
N GLN A 435 7.86 -32.83 -35.98
CA GLN A 435 8.22 -32.97 -34.58
C GLN A 435 6.91 -32.90 -33.80
N LEU A 436 6.40 -34.11 -33.53
CA LEU A 436 5.52 -34.42 -32.41
C LEU A 436 6.28 -34.25 -31.09
#